data_AF-A0A4P9YT21-F1
#
_entry.id   AF-A0A4P9YT21-F1
#
_cell.length_a   1.000
_cell.length_b   1.000
_cell.length_c   1.000
_cell.angle_alpha   90.00
_cell.angle_beta   90.00
_cell.angle_gamma   90.00
#
_symmetry.space_group_name_H-M   'P 1'
#
loop_
_entity.id
_entity.type
_entity.pdbx_description
1 polymer ?
#
loop_
_entity_poly.entity_id
_entity_poly.type
_entity_poly.pdbx_seq_one_letter_code
_entity_poly.pdbx_strand_id
1 'polypeptide(L)' 'MSKNQLKGYTEMQTKVRSATSNDPWGASGAQMAEIAQATYDPQMFVEIMAIIDKRLNDHGKNWRHVFKVGGASYAMDW' A
#
# COMPACT_ATOMS: atom_id res chain seq x y z
N MET A 1 6.09 21.21 -0.21
CA MET A 1 5.10 20.45 0.59
C MET A 1 4.72 19.20 -0.19
N SER A 2 4.89 18.02 0.39
CA SER A 2 4.73 16.75 -0.32
C SER A 2 3.26 16.50 -0.68
N LYS A 3 3.01 15.87 -1.83
CA LYS A 3 1.66 15.61 -2.41
C LYS A 3 0.70 14.82 -1.49
N ASN A 4 1.14 14.34 -0.34
CA ASN A 4 0.31 13.63 0.63
C ASN A 4 -0.54 14.54 1.52
N GLN A 5 -0.16 15.80 1.76
CA GLN A 5 -0.86 16.68 2.71
C GLN A 5 -2.20 17.23 2.19
N LEU A 6 -2.49 17.12 0.88
CA LEU A 6 -3.72 17.67 0.27
C LEU A 6 -4.92 16.72 0.27
N LYS A 7 -4.77 15.46 0.71
CA LYS A 7 -5.85 14.45 0.67
C LYS A 7 -6.29 13.90 2.02
N GLY A 8 -5.69 14.32 3.14
CA GLY A 8 -6.09 13.88 4.47
C GLY A 8 -5.90 12.37 4.72
N TYR A 9 -4.91 11.74 4.08
CA TYR A 9 -4.61 10.32 4.32
C TYR A 9 -4.08 10.12 5.74
N THR A 10 -4.49 9.02 6.37
CA THR A 10 -3.93 8.56 7.64
C THR A 10 -2.47 8.15 7.49
N GLU A 11 -1.80 7.93 8.62
CA GLU A 11 -0.43 7.41 8.62
C GLU A 11 -0.35 6.03 7.95
N MET A 12 -1.29 5.13 8.26
CA MET A 12 -1.35 3.80 7.67
C MET A 12 -1.57 3.87 6.15
N GLN A 13 -2.54 4.68 5.70
CA GLN A 13 -2.78 4.89 4.27
C GLN A 13 -1.54 5.48 3.56
N THR A 14 -0.83 6.41 4.20
CA THR A 14 0.42 6.95 3.68
C THR A 14 1.49 5.87 3.52
N LYS A 15 1.63 4.99 4.51
CA LYS A 15 2.60 3.90 4.52
C LYS A 15 2.31 2.87 3.42
N VAL A 16 1.04 2.47 3.25
CA VAL A 16 0.63 1.54 2.19
C VAL A 16 0.78 2.17 0.81
N ARG A 17 0.47 3.46 0.65
CA ARG A 17 0.67 4.19 -0.61
C ARG A 17 2.14 4.26 -1.02
N SER A 18 3.03 4.42 -0.05
CA SER A 18 4.48 4.41 -0.24
C SER A 18 4.96 3.00 -0.65
N ALA A 19 4.52 1.95 0.06
CA ALA A 19 4.90 0.58 -0.24
C ALA A 19 4.47 0.13 -1.66
N THR A 20 3.34 0.68 -2.11
CA THR A 20 2.72 0.40 -3.42
C THR A 20 3.01 1.49 -4.45
N SER A 21 4.07 2.29 -4.29
CA SER A 21 4.39 3.38 -5.22
C SER A 21 4.79 2.87 -6.60
N ASN A 22 4.72 3.74 -7.62
CA ASN A 22 5.16 3.41 -8.97
C ASN A 22 6.68 3.46 -9.13
N ASP A 23 7.44 3.62 -8.04
CA ASP A 23 8.89 3.74 -8.11
C ASP A 23 9.51 2.41 -8.56
N PRO A 24 10.69 2.43 -9.22
CA PRO A 24 11.30 1.21 -9.72
C PRO A 24 11.82 0.28 -8.62
N TRP A 25 12.07 0.81 -7.41
CA TRP A 25 12.45 0.05 -6.22
C TRP A 25 11.22 -0.46 -5.44
N GLY A 26 11.38 -1.60 -4.77
CA GLY A 26 10.36 -2.19 -3.90
C GLY A 26 10.24 -1.48 -2.55
N ALA A 27 9.20 -1.80 -1.79
CA ALA A 27 9.11 -1.46 -0.38
C ALA A 27 10.20 -2.17 0.42
N SER A 28 10.66 -1.58 1.53
CA SER A 28 11.59 -2.27 2.43
C SER A 28 10.87 -3.42 3.14
N GLY A 29 11.60 -4.48 3.50
CA GLY A 29 11.04 -5.59 4.27
C GLY A 29 10.48 -5.15 5.62
N ALA A 30 11.12 -4.17 6.28
CA ALA A 30 10.62 -3.57 7.52
C ALA A 30 9.27 -2.88 7.33
N GLN A 31 9.12 -2.08 6.27
CA GLN A 31 7.86 -1.41 5.97
C GLN A 31 6.73 -2.41 5.67
N MET A 32 7.03 -3.50 4.96
CA MET A 32 6.07 -4.57 4.71
C MET A 32 5.69 -5.32 5.98
N ALA A 33 6.65 -5.59 6.87
CA ALA A 33 6.40 -6.24 8.15
C ALA A 33 5.49 -5.40 9.05
N GLU A 34 5.69 -4.08 9.10
CA GLU A 34 4.81 -3.17 9.84
C GLU A 34 3.38 -3.16 9.28
N ILE A 35 3.23 -3.14 7.95
CA ILE A 35 1.91 -3.21 7.32
C ILE A 35 1.24 -4.57 7.62
N ALA A 36 1.99 -5.67 7.54
CA ALA A 36 1.50 -7.01 7.86
C ALA A 36 1.10 -7.17 9.33
N GLN A 37 1.81 -6.52 10.26
CA GLN A 37 1.39 -6.49 11.67
C GLN A 37 0.14 -5.63 11.88
N ALA A 38 0.02 -4.52 11.14
CA ALA A 38 -1.14 -3.65 11.24
C ALA A 38 -2.43 -4.30 10.73
N THR A 39 -2.38 -5.35 9.89
CA THR A 39 -3.60 -6.03 9.42
C THR A 39 -4.37 -6.76 10.54
N TYR A 40 -3.76 -6.99 11.71
CA TYR A 40 -4.46 -7.56 12.86
C TYR A 40 -5.39 -6.57 13.57
N ASP A 41 -5.23 -5.27 13.33
CA ASP A 41 -6.15 -4.25 13.82
C ASP A 41 -7.29 -4.03 12.80
N PRO A 42 -8.58 -4.19 13.19
CA PRO A 42 -9.69 -4.09 12.25
C PRO A 42 -9.82 -2.73 11.56
N GLN A 43 -9.47 -1.63 12.26
CA GLN A 43 -9.53 -0.29 11.66
C GLN A 43 -8.40 -0.11 10.64
N MET A 44 -7.18 -0.51 11.00
CA MET A 44 -6.03 -0.45 10.11
C MET A 44 -6.22 -1.35 8.88
N PHE A 45 -6.84 -2.53 9.06
CA PHE A 45 -7.17 -3.42 7.96
C PHE A 45 -8.04 -2.73 6.90
N VAL A 46 -9.11 -2.04 7.33
CA VAL A 46 -9.99 -1.30 6.42
C VAL A 46 -9.20 -0.20 5.68
N GLU A 47 -8.33 0.51 6.39
CA GLU A 47 -7.48 1.55 5.79
C GLU A 47 -6.48 1.00 4.76
N ILE A 48 -5.87 -0.16 5.05
CA ILE A 48 -4.95 -0.86 4.16
C ILE A 48 -5.70 -1.34 2.90
N MET A 49 -6.83 -2.00 3.08
CA MET A 49 -7.64 -2.52 1.97
C MET A 49 -8.19 -1.41 1.06
N ALA A 50 -8.53 -0.24 1.61
CA ALA A 50 -8.95 0.91 0.80
C ALA A 50 -7.85 1.39 -0.18
N ILE A 51 -6.58 1.27 0.20
CA ILE A 51 -5.46 1.59 -0.71
C ILE A 51 -5.24 0.44 -1.71
N ILE A 52 -5.27 -0.82 -1.26
CA ILE A 52 -5.10 -2.00 -2.11
C ILE A 52 -6.13 -2.02 -3.23
N ASP A 53 -7.42 -1.87 -2.92
CA ASP A 53 -8.51 -1.84 -3.89
C ASP A 53 -8.30 -0.77 -4.96
N LYS A 54 -7.94 0.44 -4.53
CA LYS A 54 -7.62 1.54 -5.44
C LYS A 54 -6.45 1.21 -6.39
N ARG A 55 -5.43 0.51 -5.89
CA ARG A 55 -4.21 0.19 -6.65
C ARG A 55 -4.43 -0.95 -7.63
N LEU A 56 -5.33 -1.90 -7.32
CA LEU A 56 -5.73 -2.95 -8.25
C LEU A 56 -6.45 -2.40 -9.47
N ASN A 57 -7.14 -1.26 -9.32
CA ASN A 57 -7.83 -0.55 -10.38
C ASN A 57 -6.97 0.49 -11.13
N ASP A 58 -5.65 0.56 -10.88
CA ASP A 58 -4.75 1.46 -11.61
C ASP A 58 -4.37 0.86 -12.99
N HIS A 59 -4.18 1.72 -13.99
CA HIS A 59 -3.88 1.31 -15.37
C HIS A 59 -2.76 2.15 -16.02
N GLY A 60 -2.29 1.71 -17.19
CA GLY A 60 -1.33 2.44 -18.03
C GLY A 60 0.01 2.68 -17.34
N LYS A 61 0.40 3.96 -17.20
CA LYS A 61 1.69 4.37 -16.61
C LYS A 61 1.90 3.90 -15.16
N ASN A 62 0.84 3.47 -14.48
CA ASN A 62 0.82 3.03 -13.09
C ASN A 62 0.95 1.50 -12.92
N TRP A 63 1.39 0.77 -13.94
CA TRP A 63 1.43 -0.71 -13.92
C TRP A 63 2.17 -1.32 -12.70
N ARG A 64 3.16 -0.63 -12.10
CA ARG A 64 3.86 -1.14 -10.92
C ARG A 64 3.02 -1.10 -9.66
N HIS A 65 1.99 -0.26 -9.60
CA HIS A 65 1.01 -0.29 -8.51
C HIS A 65 0.33 -1.66 -8.44
N VAL A 66 -0.21 -2.12 -9.58
CA VAL A 66 -0.89 -3.42 -9.69
C VAL A 66 0.09 -4.56 -9.41
N PHE A 67 1.28 -4.52 -10.01
CA PHE A 67 2.29 -5.56 -9.82
C PHE A 67 2.72 -5.71 -8.34
N LYS A 68 3.02 -4.59 -7.66
CA LYS A 68 3.45 -4.62 -6.26
C LYS A 68 2.34 -5.05 -5.31
N VAL A 69 1.10 -4.66 -5.59
CA VAL A 69 -0.05 -5.11 -4.80
C VAL A 69 -0.34 -6.59 -5.00
N GLY A 70 -0.29 -7.07 -6.25
CA GLY A 70 -0.42 -8.51 -6.53
C GLY A 70 0.64 -9.32 -5.77
N GLY A 71 1.91 -8.90 -5.83
CA GLY A 71 2.99 -9.54 -5.08
C GLY A 71 2.83 -9.46 -3.56
N ALA A 72 2.30 -8.35 -3.03
CA ALA A 72 2.04 -8.19 -1.61
C ALA A 72 0.85 -9.04 -1.13
N SER A 73 -0.19 -9.21 -1.94
CA SER A 73 -1.35 -10.04 -1.62
C SER A 73 -0.93 -11.50 -1.40
N TYR A 74 -0.08 -12.04 -2.29
CA TYR A 74 0.46 -13.40 -2.12
C TYR A 74 1.41 -13.55 -0.93
N ALA A 75 2.00 -12.46 -0.44
CA ALA A 75 2.90 -12.48 0.71
C ALA A 75 2.18 -12.27 2.06
N MET A 76 0.89 -11.91 2.05
CA MET A 76 0.07 -11.69 3.25
C MET A 76 -0.97 -12.80 3.50
N ASP A 77 -1.11 -13.76 2.58
CA ASP A 77 -1.81 -15.00 2.87
C ASP A 77 -0.87 -15.95 3.63
N TRP A 78 -1.37 -16.50 4.75
CA TRP A 78 -0.75 -17.58 5.52
C TRP A 78 -0.68 -18.88 4.72
#